data_AF-A0AAV5L314-F1
#
_entry.id   AF-A0AAV5L314-F1
#
_cell.length_a   1.000
_cell.length_b   1.000
_cell.length_c   1.000
_cell.angle_alpha   90.00
_cell.angle_beta   90.00
_cell.angle_gamma   90.00
#
_symmetry.space_group_name_H-M   'P 1'
#
loop_
_entity.id
_entity.type
_entity.pdbx_description
1 polymer ?
#
loop_
_entity_poly.entity_id
_entity_poly.type
_entity_poly.pdbx_seq_one_letter_code
_entity_poly.pdbx_strand_id
1 'polypeptide(L)' 'MIESSAHGDEYDGVIFSQLNLIDLAGSESSKTETTGLWRKEGSYISKSLLTLGTVGVLH' A
#
# COMPACT_ATOMS: atom_id res chain seq x y z
N MET A 1 36.09 -41.31 15.91
CA MET A 1 35.83 -39.93 16.35
C MET A 1 36.12 -39.06 15.12
N ILE A 2 35.16 -38.92 14.20
CA ILE A 2 34.07 -37.90 14.18
C ILE A 2 34.71 -36.51 14.06
N GLU A 3 34.56 -35.72 12.99
CA GLU A 3 33.47 -35.66 12.01
C GLU A 3 33.87 -34.98 10.68
N SER A 4 33.01 -35.24 9.69
CA SER A 4 33.04 -34.79 8.29
C SER A 4 32.91 -33.27 8.14
N SER A 5 33.44 -32.75 7.04
CA SER A 5 33.26 -31.37 6.56
C SER A 5 31.76 -31.04 6.50
N ALA A 6 31.31 -30.14 7.37
CA ALA A 6 30.12 -29.35 7.15
C ALA A 6 30.61 -27.98 6.66
N HIS A 7 30.94 -27.89 5.37
CA HIS A 7 30.70 -26.62 4.68
C HIS A 7 29.21 -26.39 4.84
N GLY A 8 28.86 -25.65 5.89
CA GLY A 8 27.50 -25.21 6.12
C GLY A 8 27.12 -24.45 4.87
N ASP A 9 26.19 -25.03 4.13
CA ASP A 9 25.44 -24.38 3.08
C ASP A 9 24.75 -23.17 3.71
N GLU A 10 25.50 -22.09 3.92
CA GLU A 10 24.95 -20.76 4.17
C GLU A 10 24.43 -20.31 2.81
N TYR A 11 23.31 -20.93 2.39
CA TYR A 11 22.39 -20.31 1.46
C TYR A 11 21.99 -19.00 2.12
N ASP A 12 22.75 -17.95 1.80
CA ASP A 12 22.35 -16.58 2.05
C ASP A 12 21.04 -16.40 1.28
N GLY A 13 19.94 -16.61 2.00
CA GLY A 13 18.61 -16.67 1.42
C GLY A 13 18.37 -15.40 0.63
N VAL A 14 17.79 -15.51 -0.57
CA VAL A 14 17.54 -14.34 -1.40
C VAL A 14 16.65 -13.37 -0.64
N ILE A 15 17.20 -12.22 -0.26
CA ILE A 15 16.44 -11.15 0.37
C ILE A 15 15.62 -10.45 -0.72
N PHE A 16 14.30 -10.68 -0.69
CA PHE A 16 13.37 -9.98 -1.57
C PHE A 16 12.80 -8.74 -0.88
N SER A 17 13.07 -7.58 -1.45
CA SER A 17 12.52 -6.30 -1.00
C SER A 17 11.61 -5.73 -2.08
N GLN A 18 10.40 -5.32 -1.69
CA GLN A 18 9.47 -4.62 -2.57
C GLN A 18 9.20 -3.21 -2.03
N LEU A 19 9.40 -2.21 -2.88
CA LEU A 19 9.03 -0.83 -2.61
C LEU A 19 7.87 -0.45 -3.52
N ASN A 20 6.71 -0.17 -2.93
CA ASN A 20 5.53 0.29 -3.65
C ASN A 20 5.44 1.81 -3.54
N LEU A 21 5.72 2.53 -4.62
CA LEU A 21 5.57 3.98 -4.70
C LEU A 21 4.17 4.30 -5.25
N ILE A 22 3.21 4.49 -4.33
CA ILE A 22 1.81 4.76 -4.67
C ILE A 22 1.54 6.25 -4.44
N ASP A 23 1.15 6.96 -5.49
CA ASP A 23 0.67 8.34 -5.41
C ASP A 23 -0.86 8.35 -5.27
N LEU A 24 -1.36 9.15 -4.31
CA LEU A 24 -2.80 9.24 -4.01
C LEU A 24 -3.29 10.66 -4.26
N ALA A 25 -4.49 10.76 -4.84
CA ALA A 25 -5.17 12.03 -4.98
C ALA A 25 -5.56 12.63 -3.61
N GLY A 26 -5.71 13.95 -3.54
CA GLY A 26 -6.05 14.65 -2.30
C GLY A 26 -7.47 14.35 -1.79
N SER A 27 -7.63 14.29 -0.46
CA SER A 27 -8.95 14.20 0.18
C SER A 27 -9.55 15.60 0.35
N GLU A 28 -10.21 16.12 -0.69
CA GLU A 28 -10.98 17.35 -0.55
C GLU A 28 -12.30 17.12 0.21
N SER A 29 -12.78 18.15 0.93
CA SER A 29 -14.06 18.11 1.62
C SER A 29 -15.20 18.07 0.61
N SER A 30 -16.30 17.35 0.91
CA SER A 30 -17.47 17.21 0.02
C SER A 30 -18.22 18.53 -0.28
N LYS A 31 -17.72 19.66 0.20
CA LYS A 31 -18.28 21.00 0.02
C LYS A 31 -17.77 21.71 -1.24
N THR A 32 -16.83 21.13 -1.98
CA THR A 32 -16.41 21.69 -3.27
C THR A 32 -17.55 21.57 -4.29
N GLU A 33 -18.02 22.70 -4.83
CA GLU A 33 -19.05 22.72 -5.88
C GLU A 33 -18.46 22.30 -7.23
N THR A 34 -18.30 21.00 -7.44
CA THR A 34 -17.90 20.41 -8.74
C THR A 34 -19.16 20.08 -9.54
N THR A 35 -19.23 20.33 -10.85
CA THR A 35 -20.45 20.03 -11.64
C THR A 35 -20.37 18.65 -12.30
N GLY A 36 -21.53 17.99 -12.50
CA GLY A 36 -21.69 16.81 -13.36
C GLY A 36 -20.63 15.70 -13.19
N LEU A 37 -19.83 15.49 -14.23
CA LEU A 37 -18.82 14.43 -14.35
C LEU A 37 -17.70 14.56 -13.30
N TRP A 38 -17.24 15.77 -13.02
CA TRP A 38 -16.17 16.04 -12.05
C TRP A 38 -16.61 15.74 -10.61
N ARG A 39 -17.89 15.95 -10.30
CA ARG A 39 -18.47 15.52 -9.02
C ARG A 39 -18.44 14.00 -8.86
N LYS A 40 -18.72 13.29 -9.95
CA LYS A 40 -18.71 11.83 -9.95
C LYS A 40 -17.29 11.29 -9.75
N GLU A 41 -16.30 11.86 -10.44
CA GLU A 41 -14.88 11.52 -10.28
C GLU A 41 -14.38 11.82 -8.85
N GLY A 42 -14.64 13.02 -8.34
CA GLY A 42 -14.31 13.39 -6.96
C GLY A 42 -14.94 12.47 -5.93
N SER A 43 -16.19 12.03 -6.15
CA SER A 43 -16.85 11.05 -5.28
C SER A 43 -16.13 9.71 -5.23
N TYR A 44 -15.57 9.23 -6.35
CA TYR A 44 -14.78 7.99 -6.35
C TYR A 44 -13.44 8.15 -5.62
N ILE A 45 -12.76 9.29 -5.79
CA ILE A 45 -11.56 9.62 -5.02
C ILE A 45 -11.87 9.58 -3.52
N SER A 46 -12.89 10.31 -3.07
CA SER A 46 -13.27 10.34 -1.65
C SER A 46 -13.66 8.97 -1.11
N LYS A 47 -14.40 8.16 -1.89
CA LYS A 47 -14.77 6.79 -1.48
C LYS A 47 -13.53 5.91 -1.27
N SER A 48 -12.59 5.91 -2.23
CA SER A 48 -11.39 5.09 -2.12
C SER A 48 -10.53 5.46 -0.91
N LEU A 49 -10.37 6.76 -0.64
CA LEU A 49 -9.62 7.27 0.52
C LEU A 49 -10.32 6.98 1.85
N LEU A 50 -11.66 7.08 1.91
CA LEU A 50 -12.44 6.72 3.09
C LEU A 50 -12.31 5.22 3.40
N THR A 51 -12.40 4.36 2.38
CA THR A 51 -12.21 2.92 2.54
C THR A 51 -10.80 2.63 3.04
N LEU A 52 -9.77 3.24 2.44
CA LEU A 52 -8.39 3.10 2.90
C LEU A 52 -8.23 3.53 4.36
N GLY A 53 -8.81 4.67 4.75
CA GLY A 53 -8.80 5.15 6.14
C GLY A 53 -9.52 4.21 7.10
N THR A 54 -10.63 3.59 6.69
CA THR A 54 -11.37 2.63 7.53
C THR A 54 -10.56 1.36 7.77
N VAL A 55 -9.83 0.88 6.76
CA VAL A 55 -8.91 -0.27 6.91
C VAL A 55 -7.73 0.09 7.80
N GLY A 56 -7.22 1.32 7.72
CA GLY A 56 -6.10 1.81 8.54
C GLY A 56 -6.45 2.12 10.00
N VAL A 57 -7.70 2.49 10.30
CA VAL A 57 -8.18 2.85 11.66
C VAL A 57 -8.59 1.61 12.49
N LEU A 58 -8.59 0.41 11.91
CA LEU A 58 -8.88 -0.85 12.62
C LEU A 58 -7.68 -1.44 13.40
N HIS A 59 -6.65 -0.65 13.70
CA HIS A 59 -5.58 -1.00 14.65
C HIS A 59 -5.48 0.02 15.79
#